data_AF-A0A530BNN2-F1
#
_entry.id   AF-A0A530BNN2-F1
#
_cell.length_a   1.000
_cell.length_b   1.000
_cell.length_c   1.000
_cell.angle_alpha   90.00
_cell.angle_beta   90.00
_cell.angle_gamma   90.00
#
_symmetry.space_group_name_H-M   'P 1'
#
loop_
_entity.id
_entity.type
_entity.pdbx_description
1 polymer ?
#
loop_
_entity_poly.entity_id
_entity_poly.type
_entity_poly.pdbx_seq_one_letter_code
_entity_poly.pdbx_strand_id
1 'polypeptide(L)'
;VQEAAEELEAAKIRFFKNVGKPLTSPSRPADVAGALPRSLDDAIGLARQNNPRVHMANSDIDAAASLVDAARAKFGPTITAEGVARGGYDIDGDDGDTSDLQARVVLRWNLYRGGIDKANEQEQIRRTSEQRLALHQVLREIEEAVRTSWDRRFRQAELAQTLRLQAATNEKLVGSYREQFKVGQRSLLDVLDAQNTRFNTATLADTSSYASLFAEYRLLAATGELLKTLNIQPAKQSAAYARTEFGVPETADTETYARTPSEQKNDLPFDILAPVRKKQPM
;
A
#
# COMPACT_ATOMS: atom_id res chain seq x y z
N VAL A 1 -16.94 31.22 18.44
CA VAL A 1 -17.51 31.43 17.08
C VAL A 1 -16.40 31.64 16.05
N GLN A 2 -15.41 32.50 16.33
CA GLN A 2 -14.26 32.72 15.43
C GLN A 2 -13.49 31.42 15.13
N GLU A 3 -13.14 30.65 16.17
CA GLU A 3 -12.44 29.35 16.01
C GLU A 3 -13.21 28.34 15.14
N ALA A 4 -14.52 28.18 15.36
CA ALA A 4 -15.35 27.29 14.54
C ALA A 4 -15.44 27.73 13.07
N ALA A 5 -15.39 29.04 12.79
CA ALA A 5 -15.34 29.55 11.42
C ALA A 5 -13.97 29.28 10.77
N GLU A 6 -12.89 29.45 11.51
CA GLU A 6 -11.53 29.11 11.06
C GLU A 6 -11.39 27.61 10.76
N GLU A 7 -11.92 26.74 11.62
CA GLU A 7 -11.93 25.29 11.38
C GLU A 7 -12.76 24.89 10.15
N LEU A 8 -13.91 25.55 9.93
CA LEU A 8 -14.75 25.34 8.76
C LEU A 8 -14.02 25.75 7.47
N GLU A 9 -13.36 26.91 7.45
CA GLU A 9 -12.57 27.34 6.29
C GLU A 9 -11.38 26.41 6.05
N ALA A 10 -10.69 25.97 7.09
CA ALA A 10 -9.63 24.97 6.97
C ALA A 10 -10.17 23.64 6.40
N ALA A 11 -11.37 23.21 6.77
CA ALA A 11 -12.02 22.03 6.22
C ALA A 11 -12.37 22.20 4.72
N LYS A 12 -12.87 23.37 4.32
CA LYS A 12 -13.15 23.69 2.91
C LYS A 12 -11.88 23.68 2.06
N ILE A 13 -10.79 24.25 2.57
CA ILE A 13 -9.48 24.25 1.89
C ILE A 13 -8.97 22.81 1.71
N ARG A 14 -9.03 21.98 2.77
CA ARG A 14 -8.65 20.56 2.69
C ARG A 14 -9.51 19.78 1.69
N PHE A 15 -10.82 20.04 1.66
CA PHE A 15 -11.72 19.43 0.69
C PHE A 15 -11.37 19.82 -0.74
N PHE A 16 -11.14 21.12 -1.00
CA PHE A 16 -10.74 21.61 -2.32
C PHE A 16 -9.41 20.98 -2.78
N LYS A 17 -8.43 20.86 -1.88
CA LYS A 17 -7.15 20.20 -2.16
C LYS A 17 -7.34 18.74 -2.61
N ASN A 18 -8.25 18.01 -1.98
CA ASN A 18 -8.42 16.57 -2.23
C ASN A 18 -9.38 16.26 -3.40
N VAL A 19 -10.42 17.07 -3.59
CA VAL A 19 -11.52 16.82 -4.54
C VAL A 19 -11.42 17.72 -5.78
N GLY A 20 -10.72 18.85 -5.69
CA GLY A 20 -10.62 19.84 -6.76
C GLY A 20 -11.88 20.67 -7.00
N LYS A 21 -12.90 20.55 -6.15
CA LYS A 21 -14.16 21.32 -6.21
C LYS A 21 -14.43 22.01 -4.87
N PRO A 22 -14.97 23.24 -4.87
CA PRO A 22 -15.31 23.92 -3.63
C PRO A 22 -16.47 23.22 -2.92
N LEU A 23 -16.43 23.19 -1.58
CA LEU A 23 -17.50 22.65 -0.76
C LEU A 23 -18.59 23.71 -0.55
N THR A 24 -19.63 23.69 -1.37
CA THR A 24 -20.73 24.68 -1.32
C THR A 24 -21.86 24.22 -0.40
N SER A 25 -22.38 23.02 -0.61
CA SER A 25 -23.53 22.47 0.13
C SER A 25 -23.20 21.07 0.64
N PRO A 26 -22.51 20.95 1.80
CA PRO A 26 -22.18 19.66 2.36
C PRO A 26 -23.44 18.92 2.82
N SER A 27 -23.52 17.63 2.50
CA SER A 27 -24.50 16.70 3.06
C SER A 27 -23.78 15.58 3.80
N ARG A 28 -24.49 14.91 4.72
CA ARG A 28 -23.98 13.69 5.35
C ARG A 28 -23.68 12.65 4.25
N PRO A 29 -22.53 11.95 4.29
CA PRO A 29 -22.24 10.85 3.39
C PRO A 29 -23.30 9.74 3.51
N ALA A 30 -23.44 8.94 2.45
CA ALA A 30 -24.36 7.80 2.44
C ALA A 30 -24.02 6.81 3.57
N ASP A 31 -25.04 6.10 4.06
CA ASP A 31 -24.83 4.99 4.96
C ASP A 31 -24.25 3.80 4.19
N VAL A 32 -23.19 3.20 4.73
CA VAL A 32 -22.47 2.07 4.13
C VAL A 32 -22.56 0.81 5.00
N ALA A 33 -23.33 0.84 6.09
CA ALA A 33 -23.43 -0.23 7.07
C ALA A 33 -23.79 -1.59 6.45
N GLY A 34 -24.65 -1.60 5.42
CA GLY A 34 -25.09 -2.82 4.73
C GLY A 34 -24.01 -3.49 3.87
N ALA A 35 -22.94 -2.79 3.52
CA ALA A 35 -21.85 -3.33 2.71
C ALA A 35 -20.63 -3.75 3.53
N LEU A 36 -20.68 -3.60 4.86
CA LEU A 36 -19.57 -3.94 5.73
C LEU A 36 -19.45 -5.47 5.94
N PRO A 37 -18.23 -5.98 6.13
CA PRO A 37 -18.02 -7.39 6.47
C PRO A 37 -18.78 -7.80 7.72
N ARG A 38 -19.19 -9.08 7.77
CA ARG A 38 -20.04 -9.59 8.86
C ARG A 38 -19.27 -9.81 10.17
N SER A 39 -17.98 -10.09 10.06
CA SER A 39 -17.10 -10.31 11.20
C SER A 39 -15.72 -9.72 10.95
N LEU A 40 -14.93 -9.61 12.01
CA LEU A 40 -13.53 -9.18 11.89
C LEU A 40 -12.72 -10.16 11.04
N ASP A 41 -12.93 -11.47 11.20
CA ASP A 41 -12.22 -12.49 10.42
C ASP A 41 -12.59 -12.44 8.94
N ASP A 42 -13.86 -12.18 8.62
CA ASP A 42 -14.34 -11.95 7.25
C ASP A 42 -13.70 -10.69 6.66
N ALA A 43 -13.61 -9.60 7.44
CA ALA A 43 -12.91 -8.39 7.02
C ALA A 43 -11.42 -8.63 6.73
N ILE A 44 -10.73 -9.40 7.58
CA ILE A 44 -9.32 -9.75 7.36
C ILE A 44 -9.18 -10.65 6.12
N GLY A 45 -10.08 -11.61 5.93
CA GLY A 45 -10.11 -12.48 4.75
C GLY A 45 -10.27 -11.68 3.45
N LEU A 46 -11.27 -10.80 3.40
CA LEU A 46 -11.50 -9.90 2.26
C LEU A 46 -10.31 -8.97 2.01
N ALA A 47 -9.73 -8.40 3.07
CA ALA A 47 -8.58 -7.52 2.95
C ALA A 47 -7.34 -8.24 2.39
N ARG A 48 -7.12 -9.51 2.75
CA ARG A 48 -6.02 -10.29 2.18
C ARG A 48 -6.21 -10.62 0.70
N GLN A 49 -7.45 -10.75 0.25
CA GLN A 49 -7.79 -11.14 -1.13
C GLN A 49 -7.91 -9.95 -2.08
N ASN A 50 -8.56 -8.87 -1.64
CA ASN A 50 -9.01 -7.79 -2.52
C ASN A 50 -8.22 -6.48 -2.34
N ASN A 51 -7.36 -6.37 -1.32
CA ASN A 51 -6.65 -5.11 -1.08
C ASN A 51 -5.61 -4.84 -2.20
N PRO A 52 -5.65 -3.67 -2.86
CA PRO A 52 -4.71 -3.31 -3.93
C PRO A 52 -3.24 -3.39 -3.52
N ARG A 53 -2.91 -3.10 -2.26
CA ARG A 53 -1.53 -3.17 -1.76
C ARG A 53 -0.98 -4.61 -1.76
N VAL A 54 -1.83 -5.61 -1.56
CA VAL A 54 -1.44 -7.03 -1.64
C VAL A 54 -1.12 -7.40 -3.10
N HIS A 55 -1.99 -7.00 -4.03
CA HIS A 55 -1.75 -7.22 -5.46
C HIS A 55 -0.47 -6.53 -5.96
N MET A 56 -0.19 -5.32 -5.49
CA MET A 56 1.07 -4.64 -5.76
C MET A 56 2.27 -5.43 -5.24
N ALA A 57 2.25 -5.83 -3.96
CA ALA A 57 3.35 -6.58 -3.36
C ALA A 57 3.57 -7.94 -4.04
N ASN A 58 2.52 -8.62 -4.49
CA ASN A 58 2.65 -9.83 -5.30
C ASN A 58 3.32 -9.54 -6.66
N SER A 59 2.93 -8.45 -7.32
CA SER A 59 3.55 -8.02 -8.58
C SER A 59 5.03 -7.66 -8.40
N ASP A 60 5.42 -7.10 -7.26
CA ASP A 60 6.81 -6.81 -6.93
C ASP A 60 7.63 -8.11 -6.72
N ILE A 61 7.02 -9.14 -6.12
CA ILE A 61 7.63 -10.48 -6.01
C ILE A 61 7.82 -11.07 -7.41
N ASP A 62 6.84 -10.95 -8.29
CA ASP A 62 6.91 -11.47 -9.67
C ASP A 62 8.01 -10.78 -10.48
N ALA A 63 8.12 -9.46 -10.35
CA ALA A 63 9.20 -8.70 -10.97
C ALA A 63 10.57 -9.14 -10.45
N ALA A 64 10.71 -9.31 -9.12
CA ALA A 64 11.95 -9.78 -8.52
C ALA A 64 12.29 -11.22 -8.90
N ALA A 65 11.29 -12.11 -9.07
CA ALA A 65 11.50 -13.47 -9.54
C ALA A 65 11.97 -13.50 -11.01
N SER A 66 11.40 -12.63 -11.85
CA SER A 66 11.83 -12.47 -13.24
C SER A 66 13.28 -12.01 -13.35
N LEU A 67 13.77 -11.21 -12.39
CA LEU A 67 15.19 -10.82 -12.31
C LEU A 67 16.11 -12.01 -11.96
N VAL A 68 15.63 -13.00 -11.20
CA VAL A 68 16.36 -14.26 -10.97
C VAL A 68 16.49 -15.03 -12.28
N ASP A 69 15.40 -15.13 -13.05
CA ASP A 69 15.43 -15.84 -14.34
C ASP A 69 16.32 -15.11 -15.35
N ALA A 70 16.31 -13.77 -15.37
CA ALA A 70 17.25 -12.98 -16.16
C ALA A 70 18.71 -13.18 -15.71
N ALA A 71 18.96 -13.35 -14.41
CA ALA A 71 20.30 -13.68 -13.91
C ALA A 71 20.72 -15.09 -14.33
N ARG A 72 19.80 -16.07 -14.32
CA ARG A 72 20.04 -17.45 -14.77
C ARG A 72 20.27 -17.56 -16.27
N ALA A 73 19.59 -16.75 -17.07
CA ALA A 73 19.77 -16.72 -18.52
C ALA A 73 21.22 -16.44 -18.93
N LYS A 74 22.02 -15.76 -18.08
CA LYS A 74 23.45 -15.50 -18.33
C LYS A 74 24.32 -16.75 -18.37
N PHE A 75 23.86 -17.89 -17.84
CA PHE A 75 24.56 -19.17 -17.94
C PHE A 75 24.35 -19.87 -19.29
N GLY A 76 23.32 -19.45 -20.05
CA GLY A 76 23.05 -19.94 -21.40
C GLY A 76 23.86 -19.19 -22.47
N PRO A 77 23.88 -19.72 -23.70
CA PRO A 77 24.43 -19.00 -24.84
C PRO A 77 23.50 -17.86 -25.27
N THR A 78 24.08 -16.72 -25.68
CA THR A 78 23.39 -15.66 -26.41
C THR A 78 23.56 -15.88 -27.91
N ILE A 79 22.45 -15.88 -28.66
CA ILE A 79 22.46 -15.93 -30.12
C ILE A 79 22.01 -14.56 -30.63
N THR A 80 22.82 -13.93 -31.47
CA THR A 80 22.52 -12.63 -32.07
C THR A 80 22.60 -12.74 -33.59
N ALA A 81 21.58 -12.26 -34.29
CA ALA A 81 21.59 -12.12 -35.75
C ALA A 81 21.89 -10.66 -36.11
N GLU A 82 22.93 -10.43 -36.90
CA GLU A 82 23.40 -9.10 -37.30
C GLU A 82 23.38 -8.99 -38.82
N GLY A 83 22.85 -7.89 -39.33
CA GLY A 83 22.83 -7.55 -40.74
C GLY A 83 23.43 -6.17 -40.95
N VAL A 84 24.41 -6.05 -41.84
CA VAL A 84 25.05 -4.78 -42.20
C VAL A 84 24.94 -4.61 -43.71
N ALA A 85 24.38 -3.48 -44.13
CA ALA A 85 24.38 -3.06 -45.53
C ALA A 85 25.19 -1.76 -45.63
N ARG A 86 26.22 -1.74 -46.47
CA ARG A 86 27.08 -0.57 -46.72
C ARG A 86 26.97 -0.21 -48.19
N GLY A 87 26.64 1.05 -48.47
CA GLY A 87 26.62 1.60 -49.81
C GLY A 87 27.36 2.94 -49.85
N GLY A 88 28.15 3.19 -50.89
CA GLY A 88 28.71 4.51 -51.16
C GLY A 88 29.68 4.54 -52.34
N TYR A 89 30.30 5.70 -52.56
CA TYR A 89 31.13 6.01 -53.72
C TYR A 89 32.53 6.42 -53.23
N ASP A 90 33.59 5.98 -53.91
CA ASP A 90 35.00 6.21 -53.55
C ASP A 90 35.37 5.76 -52.12
N ILE A 91 34.93 4.55 -51.76
CA ILE A 91 35.18 3.96 -50.45
C ILE A 91 36.45 3.10 -50.49
N ASP A 92 37.31 3.19 -49.47
CA ASP A 92 38.53 2.36 -49.30
C ASP A 92 39.61 2.55 -50.40
N GLY A 93 39.52 3.62 -51.20
CA GLY A 93 40.56 4.05 -52.15
C GLY A 93 40.40 3.55 -53.59
N ASP A 94 39.31 2.84 -53.90
CA ASP A 94 38.91 2.46 -55.25
C ASP A 94 37.84 3.44 -55.80
N ASP A 95 38.01 3.86 -57.04
CA ASP A 95 37.10 4.77 -57.77
C ASP A 95 35.90 3.94 -58.28
N GLY A 96 34.70 4.17 -57.74
CA GLY A 96 33.50 3.40 -58.10
C GLY A 96 32.43 3.22 -57.03
N ASP A 97 31.33 2.54 -57.40
CA ASP A 97 30.22 2.22 -56.53
C ASP A 97 30.50 0.98 -55.67
N THR A 98 30.48 1.15 -54.34
CA THR A 98 30.61 0.08 -53.37
C THR A 98 29.24 -0.26 -52.79
N SER A 99 28.84 -1.53 -52.89
CA SER A 99 27.67 -2.09 -52.23
C SER A 99 28.04 -3.42 -51.56
N ASP A 100 28.06 -3.45 -50.24
CA ASP A 100 28.30 -4.65 -49.42
C ASP A 100 27.05 -4.98 -48.59
N LEU A 101 26.69 -6.26 -48.57
CA LEU A 101 25.62 -6.81 -47.76
C LEU A 101 26.15 -8.00 -46.98
N GLN A 102 26.11 -7.89 -45.66
CA GLN A 102 26.61 -8.90 -44.75
C GLN A 102 25.53 -9.32 -43.76
N ALA A 103 25.33 -10.64 -43.65
CA ALA A 103 24.49 -11.25 -42.61
C ALA A 103 25.35 -12.22 -41.79
N ARG A 104 25.30 -12.11 -40.47
CA ARG A 104 26.06 -12.93 -39.52
C ARG A 104 25.16 -13.42 -38.39
N VAL A 105 25.40 -14.65 -37.94
CA VAL A 105 24.82 -15.18 -36.70
C VAL A 105 25.95 -15.40 -35.71
N VAL A 106 25.91 -14.71 -34.59
CA VAL A 106 26.95 -14.73 -33.55
C VAL A 106 26.42 -15.49 -32.35
N LEU A 107 27.05 -16.63 -32.05
CA LEU A 107 26.82 -17.39 -30.82
C LEU A 107 27.89 -17.00 -29.80
N ARG A 108 27.47 -16.45 -28.66
CA ARG A 108 28.36 -16.13 -27.52
C ARG A 108 27.95 -16.95 -26.31
N TRP A 109 28.80 -17.88 -25.88
CA TRP A 109 28.58 -18.62 -24.65
C TRP A 109 29.69 -18.38 -23.64
N ASN A 110 29.29 -17.90 -22.48
CA ASN A 110 30.19 -17.72 -21.36
C ASN A 110 30.24 -19.00 -20.51
N LEU A 111 31.41 -19.67 -20.48
CA LEU A 111 31.60 -20.90 -19.70
C LEU A 111 31.98 -20.61 -18.24
N TYR A 112 32.73 -19.54 -17.97
CA TYR A 112 33.18 -19.20 -16.62
C TYR A 112 33.64 -17.73 -16.49
N ARG A 113 33.14 -17.02 -15.46
CA ARG A 113 33.56 -15.64 -15.12
C ARG A 113 33.96 -15.47 -13.65
N GLY A 114 34.72 -16.41 -13.11
CA GLY A 114 35.23 -16.27 -11.74
C GLY A 114 34.14 -16.23 -10.66
N GLY A 115 32.97 -16.84 -10.93
CA GLY A 115 31.86 -16.92 -9.98
C GLY A 115 30.95 -15.68 -9.89
N ILE A 116 31.22 -14.60 -10.64
CA ILE A 116 30.39 -13.37 -10.59
C ILE A 116 28.93 -13.61 -10.97
N ASP A 117 28.68 -14.45 -11.98
CA ASP A 117 27.31 -14.75 -12.43
C ASP A 117 26.53 -15.53 -11.36
N LYS A 118 27.21 -16.43 -10.63
CA LYS A 118 26.64 -17.17 -9.49
C LYS A 118 26.35 -16.24 -8.32
N ALA A 119 27.26 -15.31 -8.00
CA ALA A 119 27.03 -14.32 -6.96
C ALA A 119 25.83 -13.42 -7.30
N ASN A 120 25.73 -12.98 -8.56
CA ASN A 120 24.59 -12.19 -9.05
C ASN A 120 23.26 -12.96 -8.99
N GLU A 121 23.23 -14.24 -9.38
CA GLU A 121 22.02 -15.08 -9.22
C GLU A 121 21.58 -15.13 -7.75
N GLN A 122 22.51 -15.39 -6.84
CA GLN A 122 22.22 -15.48 -5.41
C GLN A 122 21.77 -14.14 -4.83
N GLU A 123 22.33 -13.02 -5.30
CA GLU A 123 21.84 -11.69 -4.96
C GLU A 123 20.37 -11.51 -5.35
N GLN A 124 20.00 -11.84 -6.59
CA GLN A 124 18.61 -11.70 -7.06
C GLN A 124 17.66 -12.61 -6.25
N ILE A 125 18.07 -13.85 -5.94
CA ILE A 125 17.28 -14.76 -5.09
C ILE A 125 17.00 -14.12 -3.72
N ARG A 126 18.00 -13.47 -3.12
CA ARG A 126 17.83 -12.77 -1.83
C ARG A 126 16.93 -11.54 -1.97
N ARG A 127 17.02 -10.80 -3.07
CA ARG A 127 16.09 -9.69 -3.37
C ARG A 127 14.65 -10.17 -3.51
N THR A 128 14.38 -11.31 -4.14
CA THR A 128 13.01 -11.88 -4.17
C THR A 128 12.52 -12.23 -2.76
N SER A 129 13.43 -12.70 -1.90
CA SER A 129 13.11 -13.03 -0.50
C SER A 129 12.77 -11.78 0.31
N GLU A 130 13.49 -10.69 0.07
CA GLU A 130 13.20 -9.36 0.63
C GLU A 130 11.79 -8.88 0.23
N GLN A 131 11.41 -9.02 -1.06
CA GLN A 131 10.06 -8.67 -1.51
C GLN A 131 8.96 -9.53 -0.85
N ARG A 132 9.23 -10.81 -0.57
CA ARG A 132 8.30 -11.65 0.22
C ARG A 132 8.15 -11.17 1.65
N LEU A 133 9.24 -10.76 2.31
CA LEU A 133 9.16 -10.17 3.64
C LEU A 133 8.40 -8.82 3.62
N ALA A 134 8.57 -8.04 2.56
CA ALA A 134 7.80 -6.82 2.33
C ALA A 134 6.30 -7.12 2.18
N LEU A 135 5.91 -8.16 1.44
CA LEU A 135 4.51 -8.63 1.39
C LEU A 135 3.98 -8.99 2.78
N HIS A 136 4.73 -9.74 3.59
CA HIS A 136 4.31 -10.07 4.95
C HIS A 136 4.16 -8.83 5.84
N GLN A 137 5.00 -7.81 5.66
CA GLN A 137 4.84 -6.54 6.33
C GLN A 137 3.55 -5.83 5.89
N VAL A 138 3.29 -5.75 4.58
CA VAL A 138 2.05 -5.16 4.03
C VAL A 138 0.82 -5.88 4.57
N LEU A 139 0.82 -7.22 4.64
CA LEU A 139 -0.27 -8.00 5.21
C LEU A 139 -0.52 -7.66 6.68
N ARG A 140 0.54 -7.51 7.50
CA ARG A 140 0.42 -7.09 8.91
C ARG A 140 -0.14 -5.69 9.05
N GLU A 141 0.33 -4.74 8.24
CA GLU A 141 -0.17 -3.35 8.24
C GLU A 141 -1.65 -3.26 7.83
N ILE A 142 -2.07 -4.06 6.84
CA ILE A 142 -3.47 -4.15 6.43
C ILE A 142 -4.31 -4.74 7.57
N GLU A 143 -3.84 -5.82 8.18
CA GLU A 143 -4.53 -6.48 9.29
C GLU A 143 -4.68 -5.56 10.50
N GLU A 144 -3.64 -4.79 10.84
CA GLU A 144 -3.70 -3.71 11.83
C GLU A 144 -4.75 -2.67 11.44
N ALA A 145 -4.70 -2.14 10.22
CA ALA A 145 -5.63 -1.12 9.75
C ALA A 145 -7.10 -1.59 9.79
N VAL A 146 -7.36 -2.86 9.45
CA VAL A 146 -8.68 -3.50 9.56
C VAL A 146 -9.12 -3.57 11.02
N ARG A 147 -8.28 -4.11 11.91
CA ARG A 147 -8.60 -4.24 13.34
C ARG A 147 -8.85 -2.89 14.00
N THR A 148 -8.00 -1.91 13.75
CA THR A 148 -8.16 -0.55 14.29
C THR A 148 -9.43 0.11 13.78
N SER A 149 -9.76 -0.05 12.49
CA SER A 149 -10.99 0.54 11.93
C SER A 149 -12.24 -0.17 12.46
N TRP A 150 -12.19 -1.50 12.62
CA TRP A 150 -13.25 -2.30 13.22
C TRP A 150 -13.53 -1.87 14.67
N ASP A 151 -12.52 -1.85 15.53
CA ASP A 151 -12.66 -1.43 16.94
C ASP A 151 -13.14 0.02 17.06
N ARG A 152 -12.56 0.94 16.28
CA ARG A 152 -12.94 2.36 16.28
C ARG A 152 -14.40 2.57 15.88
N ARG A 153 -14.91 1.79 14.91
CA ARG A 153 -16.32 1.87 14.49
C ARG A 153 -17.25 1.62 15.69
N PHE A 154 -17.06 0.51 16.40
CA PHE A 154 -17.92 0.13 17.53
C PHE A 154 -17.77 1.09 18.71
N ARG A 155 -16.54 1.40 19.13
CA ARG A 155 -16.31 2.31 20.26
C ARG A 155 -16.90 3.69 20.01
N GLN A 156 -16.73 4.24 18.81
CA GLN A 156 -17.27 5.56 18.48
C GLN A 156 -18.79 5.54 18.33
N ALA A 157 -19.39 4.44 17.88
CA ALA A 157 -20.84 4.28 17.84
C ALA A 157 -21.44 4.25 19.25
N GLU A 158 -20.87 3.46 20.15
CA GLU A 158 -21.29 3.35 21.55
C GLU A 158 -21.14 4.68 22.31
N LEU A 159 -20.00 5.36 22.10
CA LEU A 159 -19.76 6.68 22.66
C LEU A 159 -20.79 7.70 22.14
N ALA A 160 -21.07 7.71 20.83
CA ALA A 160 -22.09 8.58 20.26
C ALA A 160 -23.48 8.32 20.86
N GLN A 161 -23.86 7.06 21.07
CA GLN A 161 -25.12 6.70 21.72
C GLN A 161 -25.19 7.20 23.17
N THR A 162 -24.13 6.98 23.95
CA THR A 162 -24.03 7.44 25.34
C THR A 162 -24.14 8.95 25.44
N LEU A 163 -23.42 9.68 24.60
CA LEU A 163 -23.44 11.13 24.56
C LEU A 163 -24.80 11.68 24.11
N ARG A 164 -25.51 11.02 23.18
CA ARG A 164 -26.89 11.40 22.81
C ARG A 164 -27.85 11.29 24.00
N LEU A 165 -27.77 10.20 24.76
CA LEU A 165 -28.59 10.02 25.97
C LEU A 165 -28.28 11.08 27.03
N GLN A 166 -26.99 11.39 27.21
CA GLN A 166 -26.56 12.46 28.12
C GLN A 166 -27.05 13.84 27.64
N ALA A 167 -26.94 14.15 26.35
CA ALA A 167 -27.43 15.41 25.78
C ALA A 167 -28.95 15.57 25.97
N ALA A 168 -29.73 14.50 25.76
CA ALA A 168 -31.17 14.49 26.01
C ALA A 168 -31.52 14.72 27.49
N THR A 169 -30.68 14.23 28.40
CA THR A 169 -30.84 14.46 29.85
C THR A 169 -30.50 15.92 30.21
N ASN A 170 -29.40 16.43 29.66
CA ASN A 170 -28.99 17.84 29.84
C ASN A 170 -30.04 18.80 29.28
N GLU A 171 -30.73 18.44 28.20
CA GLU A 171 -31.83 19.24 27.66
C GLU A 171 -33.01 19.37 28.64
N LYS A 172 -33.38 18.28 29.32
CA LYS A 172 -34.39 18.32 30.40
C LYS A 172 -33.94 19.19 31.57
N LEU A 173 -32.65 19.12 31.94
CA LEU A 173 -32.07 19.96 32.99
C LEU A 173 -32.13 21.45 32.63
N VAL A 174 -31.77 21.81 31.40
CA VAL A 174 -31.90 23.18 30.89
C VAL A 174 -33.35 23.66 31.00
N GLY A 175 -34.33 22.82 30.62
CA GLY A 175 -35.75 23.14 30.78
C GLY A 175 -36.14 23.42 32.24
N SER A 176 -35.74 22.54 33.16
CA SER A 176 -36.01 22.68 34.60
C SER A 176 -35.37 23.94 35.20
N TYR A 177 -34.11 24.21 34.88
CA TYR A 177 -33.39 25.39 35.37
C TYR A 177 -33.98 26.68 34.80
N ARG A 178 -34.45 26.67 33.55
CA ARG A 178 -35.19 27.81 32.97
C ARG A 178 -36.47 28.10 33.73
N GLU A 179 -37.25 27.09 34.13
CA GLU A 179 -38.45 27.30 34.95
C GLU A 179 -38.10 27.83 36.35
N GLN A 180 -37.07 27.27 37.00
CA GLN A 180 -36.61 27.73 38.32
C GLN A 180 -36.07 29.17 38.29
N PHE A 181 -35.41 29.56 37.20
CA PHE A 181 -34.95 30.93 37.00
C PHE A 181 -36.13 31.92 36.90
N LYS A 182 -37.22 31.57 36.20
CA LYS A 182 -38.43 32.42 36.10
C LYS A 182 -39.05 32.72 37.47
N VAL A 183 -38.95 31.78 38.41
CA VAL A 183 -39.46 31.94 39.79
C VAL A 183 -38.39 32.38 40.79
N GLY A 184 -37.20 32.77 40.32
CA GLY A 184 -36.11 33.29 41.16
C GLY A 184 -35.39 32.25 42.03
N GLN A 185 -35.58 30.95 41.78
CA GLN A 185 -34.97 29.86 42.56
C GLN A 185 -33.59 29.42 42.04
N ARG A 186 -33.21 29.86 40.84
CA ARG A 186 -31.91 29.58 40.20
C ARG A 186 -31.31 30.83 39.59
N SER A 187 -29.98 30.87 39.47
CA SER A 187 -29.30 31.98 38.82
C SER A 187 -29.35 31.85 37.29
N LEU A 188 -29.21 32.97 36.57
CA LEU A 188 -29.03 32.94 35.11
C LEU A 188 -27.77 32.17 34.71
N LEU A 189 -26.71 32.25 35.53
CA LEU A 189 -25.45 31.56 35.31
C LEU A 189 -25.64 30.03 35.30
N ASP A 190 -26.44 29.48 36.22
CA ASP A 190 -26.76 28.05 36.23
C ASP A 190 -27.47 27.59 34.94
N VAL A 191 -28.35 28.44 34.38
CA VAL A 191 -29.04 28.16 33.12
C VAL A 191 -28.06 28.16 31.95
N LEU A 192 -27.15 29.14 31.90
CA LEU A 192 -26.14 29.26 30.86
C LEU A 192 -25.14 28.10 30.90
N ASP A 193 -24.73 27.67 32.10
CA ASP A 193 -23.84 26.52 32.29
C ASP A 193 -24.50 25.21 31.83
N ALA A 194 -25.78 25.01 32.16
CA ALA A 194 -26.55 23.86 31.68
C ALA A 194 -26.70 23.87 30.15
N GLN A 195 -26.94 25.05 29.54
CA GLN A 195 -27.02 25.20 28.09
C GLN A 195 -25.69 24.89 27.40
N ASN A 196 -24.58 25.41 27.93
CA ASN A 196 -23.24 25.14 27.43
C ASN A 196 -22.91 23.65 27.52
N THR A 197 -23.22 23.02 28.66
CA THR A 197 -23.03 21.58 28.85
C THR A 197 -23.82 20.76 27.83
N ARG A 198 -25.11 21.06 27.62
CA ARG A 198 -25.92 20.41 26.57
C ARG A 198 -25.28 20.58 25.19
N PHE A 199 -24.88 21.80 24.83
CA PHE A 199 -24.30 22.10 23.53
C PHE A 199 -23.00 21.33 23.28
N ASN A 200 -22.10 21.30 24.27
CA ASN A 200 -20.83 20.57 24.19
C ASN A 200 -21.06 19.06 24.08
N THR A 201 -21.95 18.49 24.91
CA THR A 201 -22.30 17.06 24.84
C THR A 201 -22.91 16.68 23.48
N ALA A 202 -23.81 17.51 22.94
CA ALA A 202 -24.41 17.27 21.63
C ALA A 202 -23.36 17.32 20.50
N THR A 203 -22.46 18.30 20.55
CA THR A 203 -21.36 18.43 19.56
C THR A 203 -20.41 17.22 19.61
N LEU A 204 -20.08 16.73 20.81
CA LEU A 204 -19.28 15.51 20.97
C LEU A 204 -20.01 14.28 20.44
N ALA A 205 -21.33 14.17 20.67
CA ALA A 205 -22.13 13.05 20.17
C ALA A 205 -22.11 12.98 18.63
N ASP A 206 -22.23 14.13 17.96
CA ASP A 206 -22.14 14.21 16.51
C ASP A 206 -20.74 13.90 16.01
N THR A 207 -19.71 14.45 16.67
CA THR A 207 -18.30 14.16 16.36
C THR A 207 -18.00 12.66 16.42
N SER A 208 -18.43 11.98 17.49
CA SER A 208 -18.30 10.53 17.63
C SER A 208 -19.11 9.76 16.58
N SER A 209 -20.30 10.24 16.21
CA SER A 209 -21.09 9.62 15.15
C SER A 209 -20.37 9.69 13.79
N TYR A 210 -19.74 10.83 13.46
CA TYR A 210 -18.95 10.97 12.24
C TYR A 210 -17.64 10.18 12.31
N ALA A 211 -17.01 10.08 13.49
CA ALA A 211 -15.83 9.25 13.69
C ALA A 211 -16.11 7.76 13.48
N SER A 212 -17.28 7.28 13.90
CA SER A 212 -17.76 5.92 13.63
C SER A 212 -17.99 5.70 12.14
N LEU A 213 -18.75 6.60 11.48
CA LEU A 213 -19.00 6.54 10.04
C LEU A 213 -17.69 6.55 9.24
N PHE A 214 -16.74 7.42 9.59
CA PHE A 214 -15.43 7.45 8.93
C PHE A 214 -14.65 6.14 9.12
N ALA A 215 -14.77 5.48 10.26
CA ALA A 215 -14.17 4.16 10.49
C ALA A 215 -14.78 3.08 9.60
N GLU A 216 -16.07 3.17 9.27
CA GLU A 216 -16.73 2.27 8.30
C GLU A 216 -16.15 2.43 6.89
N TYR A 217 -16.00 3.67 6.42
CA TYR A 217 -15.35 3.95 5.13
C TYR A 217 -13.90 3.47 5.10
N ARG A 218 -13.16 3.67 6.20
CA ARG A 218 -11.78 3.16 6.32
C ARG A 218 -11.72 1.65 6.30
N LEU A 219 -12.68 0.97 6.92
CA LEU A 219 -12.78 -0.49 6.88
C LEU A 219 -12.99 -0.97 5.45
N LEU A 220 -13.93 -0.38 4.70
CA LEU A 220 -14.15 -0.71 3.28
C LEU A 220 -12.93 -0.43 2.41
N ALA A 221 -12.18 0.64 2.71
CA ALA A 221 -10.94 0.94 2.00
C ALA A 221 -9.87 -0.13 2.28
N ALA A 222 -9.73 -0.54 3.54
CA ALA A 222 -8.78 -1.55 3.98
C ALA A 222 -9.13 -2.95 3.44
N THR A 223 -10.41 -3.27 3.24
CA THR A 223 -10.85 -4.52 2.62
C THR A 223 -10.81 -4.52 1.09
N GLY A 224 -10.58 -3.37 0.46
CA GLY A 224 -10.63 -3.23 -1.01
C GLY A 224 -12.04 -3.14 -1.60
N GLU A 225 -13.09 -3.12 -0.77
CA GLU A 225 -14.48 -3.07 -1.24
C GLU A 225 -14.99 -1.65 -1.50
N LEU A 226 -14.30 -0.61 -1.02
CA LEU A 226 -14.78 0.79 -1.06
C LEU A 226 -15.24 1.27 -2.45
N LEU A 227 -14.48 0.99 -3.50
CA LEU A 227 -14.86 1.46 -4.85
C LEU A 227 -16.11 0.75 -5.35
N LYS A 228 -16.23 -0.56 -5.08
CA LYS A 228 -17.38 -1.37 -5.44
C LYS A 228 -18.63 -0.94 -4.68
N THR A 229 -18.52 -0.61 -3.40
CA THR A 229 -19.67 -0.12 -2.60
C THR A 229 -20.14 1.26 -3.05
N LEU A 230 -19.21 2.13 -3.47
CA LEU A 230 -19.53 3.44 -4.01
C LEU A 230 -19.95 3.41 -5.49
N ASN A 231 -19.93 2.23 -6.13
CA ASN A 231 -20.16 2.06 -7.56
C ASN A 231 -19.26 2.97 -8.42
N ILE A 232 -18.01 3.14 -7.98
CA ILE A 232 -17.00 3.94 -8.68
C ILE A 232 -16.08 3.00 -9.45
N GLN A 233 -15.96 3.24 -10.75
CA GLN A 233 -14.99 2.52 -11.56
C GLN A 233 -13.57 2.95 -11.19
N PRO A 234 -12.65 2.00 -10.93
CA PRO A 234 -11.24 2.31 -10.75
C PRO A 234 -10.68 3.09 -11.96
N ALA A 235 -9.59 3.82 -11.72
CA ALA A 235 -8.89 4.52 -12.79
C ALA A 235 -8.40 3.53 -13.86
N LYS A 236 -8.37 3.92 -15.14
CA LYS A 236 -7.93 3.03 -16.23
C LYS A 236 -6.54 2.41 -15.99
N GLN A 237 -5.67 3.15 -15.31
CA GLN A 237 -4.32 2.75 -14.94
C GLN A 237 -4.26 1.61 -13.90
N SER A 238 -5.37 1.30 -13.20
CA SER A 238 -5.39 0.19 -12.24
C SER A 238 -5.62 -1.17 -12.89
N ALA A 239 -5.93 -1.22 -14.18
CA ALA A 239 -6.13 -2.48 -14.90
C ALA A 239 -4.78 -3.20 -15.08
N ALA A 240 -4.65 -4.41 -14.52
CA ALA A 240 -3.47 -5.24 -14.68
C ALA A 240 -3.51 -5.94 -16.06
N TYR A 241 -2.83 -5.38 -17.06
CA TYR A 241 -2.82 -5.90 -18.44
C TYR A 241 -1.51 -6.61 -18.82
N ALA A 242 -0.37 -6.13 -18.30
CA ALA A 242 0.95 -6.49 -18.81
C ALA A 242 1.24 -7.99 -18.74
N ARG A 243 0.88 -8.66 -17.65
CA ARG A 243 1.08 -10.11 -17.48
C ARG A 243 0.40 -10.92 -18.59
N THR A 244 -0.85 -10.58 -18.91
CA THR A 244 -1.63 -11.25 -19.95
C THR A 244 -1.11 -10.91 -21.34
N GLU A 245 -0.76 -9.65 -21.58
CA GLU A 245 -0.20 -9.20 -22.86
C GLU A 245 1.11 -9.92 -23.21
N PHE A 246 1.99 -10.11 -22.23
CA PHE A 246 3.30 -10.74 -22.42
C PHE A 246 3.31 -12.26 -22.13
N GLY A 247 2.16 -12.86 -21.79
CA GLY A 247 2.07 -14.30 -21.52
C GLY A 247 2.96 -14.79 -20.37
N VAL A 248 3.17 -13.96 -19.34
CA VAL A 248 4.13 -14.25 -18.27
C VAL A 248 3.51 -15.23 -17.26
N PRO A 249 4.14 -16.40 -17.00
CA PRO A 249 3.63 -17.37 -16.03
C PRO A 249 3.66 -16.81 -14.60
N GLU A 250 2.76 -17.31 -13.75
CA GLU A 250 2.72 -16.92 -12.35
C GLU A 250 3.93 -17.49 -11.59
N THR A 251 4.50 -16.68 -10.70
CA THR A 251 5.59 -17.13 -9.83
C THR A 251 5.01 -18.11 -8.81
N ALA A 252 5.74 -19.18 -8.49
CA ALA A 252 5.31 -20.11 -7.45
C ALA A 252 5.14 -19.42 -6.09
N ASP A 253 4.09 -19.79 -5.36
CA ASP A 253 3.74 -19.27 -4.03
C ASP A 253 4.84 -19.46 -2.97
N THR A 254 5.69 -20.47 -3.15
CA THR A 254 6.73 -20.85 -2.18
C THR A 254 8.14 -20.62 -2.72
N GLU A 255 9.08 -20.33 -1.83
CA GLU A 255 10.49 -20.19 -2.20
C GLU A 255 11.07 -21.53 -2.64
N THR A 256 11.28 -21.70 -3.94
CA THR A 256 11.89 -22.91 -4.53
C THR A 256 13.37 -22.72 -4.86
N TYR A 257 13.92 -21.53 -4.64
CA TYR A 257 15.29 -21.20 -5.01
C TYR A 257 16.31 -21.81 -4.03
N ALA A 258 17.26 -22.60 -4.57
CA ALA A 258 18.40 -23.09 -3.81
C ALA A 258 19.33 -21.94 -3.43
N ARG A 259 19.56 -21.78 -2.13
CA ARG A 259 20.44 -20.74 -1.57
C ARG A 259 21.80 -21.30 -1.26
N THR A 260 22.84 -20.62 -1.72
CA THR A 260 24.18 -20.84 -1.16
C THR A 260 24.33 -20.05 0.14
N PRO A 261 25.01 -20.62 1.16
CA PRO A 261 25.42 -19.86 2.32
C PRO A 261 26.19 -18.60 1.89
N SER A 262 25.96 -17.48 2.57
CA SER A 262 26.74 -16.25 2.39
C SER A 262 28.16 -16.37 2.96
N GLU A 263 28.38 -17.37 3.80
CA GLU A 263 29.70 -17.69 4.33
C GLU A 263 30.57 -18.30 3.23
N GLN A 264 31.69 -17.64 2.95
CA GLN A 264 32.75 -18.21 2.14
C GLN A 264 33.44 -19.30 2.96
N LYS A 265 33.01 -20.55 2.79
CA LYS A 265 33.79 -21.70 3.28
C LYS A 265 35.02 -21.84 2.39
N ASN A 266 36.20 -21.67 2.98
CA ASN A 266 37.47 -21.80 2.26
C ASN A 266 37.80 -23.28 2.06
N ASP A 267 37.04 -23.95 1.18
CA ASP A 267 37.26 -25.35 0.79
C ASP A 267 38.13 -25.43 -0.47
N LEU A 268 39.11 -24.53 -0.61
CA LEU A 268 40.14 -24.63 -1.64
C LEU A 268 41.19 -25.68 -1.22
N PRO A 269 41.75 -26.47 -2.15
CA PRO A 269 42.80 -27.46 -1.86
C PRO A 269 44.10 -26.85 -1.29
N PHE A 270 44.22 -25.52 -1.29
CA PHE A 270 45.27 -24.78 -0.60
C PHE A 270 44.68 -23.60 0.17
N ASP A 271 44.40 -23.82 1.45
CA ASP A 271 44.08 -22.78 2.41
C ASP A 271 45.32 -21.92 2.68
N ILE A 272 45.51 -20.86 1.89
CA ILE A 272 46.59 -19.87 2.04
C ILE A 272 46.58 -19.12 3.38
N LEU A 273 45.50 -19.24 4.18
CA LEU A 273 45.35 -18.63 5.50
C LEU A 273 45.51 -19.64 6.65
N ALA A 274 45.75 -20.92 6.37
CA ALA A 274 46.06 -21.95 7.36
C ALA A 274 47.19 -21.56 8.35
N PRO A 275 48.31 -20.94 7.92
CA PRO A 275 49.38 -20.57 8.85
C PRO A 275 49.02 -19.38 9.76
N VAL A 276 48.05 -18.55 9.39
CA VAL A 276 47.59 -17.41 10.20
C VAL A 276 46.59 -17.88 11.26
N ARG A 277 45.71 -18.83 10.93
CA ARG A 277 44.74 -19.41 11.86
C ARG A 277 45.37 -20.21 13.00
N LYS A 278 46.54 -20.82 12.79
CA LYS A 278 47.27 -21.58 13.83
C LYS A 278 48.02 -20.70 14.85
N LYS A 279 48.08 -19.37 14.66
CA LYS A 279 48.92 -18.47 15.47
C LYS A 279 48.18 -17.64 16.51
N GLN A 280 46.96 -18.02 16.89
CA GLN A 280 46.37 -17.55 18.15
C GLN A 280 46.60 -18.59 19.25
N PRO A 281 47.64 -18.45 20.10
CA PRO A 281 47.61 -19.03 21.42
C PRO A 281 46.67 -18.20 22.32
N MET A 282 46.12 -18.86 23.34
CA MET A 282 45.40 -18.23 24.46
C MET A 282 46.20 -17.11 25.13
#